data_AF-A0A349QA68-F1
#
_entry.id   AF-A0A349QA68-F1
#
_cell.length_a   1.000
_cell.length_b   1.000
_cell.length_c   1.000
_cell.angle_alpha   90.00
_cell.angle_beta   90.00
_cell.angle_gamma   90.00
#
_symmetry.space_group_name_H-M   'P 1'
#
loop_
_entity.id
_entity.type
_entity.pdbx_description
1 polymer ?
#
loop_
_entity_poly.entity_id
_entity_poly.type
_entity_poly.pdbx_seq_one_letter_code
_entity_poly.pdbx_strand_id
1 'polypeptide(L)'
;MKVIVAEKAGFCNGVKKAVNTAVSLAEKYGKIYTLGELVHNELVTEYLCQKGAICLKIEDCDKLKKGDVALIRAHGITKELEAELKERGVILFDATCPVVKRNQKLAEDRAKTGDDIIIVGDKNHDEVIGVASYAGKNCKVVSDGETLSIGEKSTSILFQTTILPEKFEKIEEFAKNFEKNHNNLVGIFNTICYTTKEKQDEARALAEKSDAVLVLGSHTSANTRRLFDVAKEVNPNTFFVENTNDALNQTKFIKDIQCVSIAAGASTPPWLIQEVTRLMSETQKNAVETAETEVKNEATLQEQTVAEEKEPTTMADLLKSATSVGYTNYKVGKRIKGKVISAGDSGIYVAIGGKKDGFIDKSEASLDGNYNPADYKEGDEIQATILAVNKEYVSLSKKDVDAVRLEEAEAEKAL
;
A
#
# COMPACT_ATOMS: atom_id res chain seq x y z
N MET A 1 -9.07 11.53 22.46
CA MET A 1 -9.24 10.41 21.53
C MET A 1 -7.88 9.98 21.02
N LYS A 2 -7.48 8.73 21.27
CA LYS A 2 -6.27 8.12 20.73
C LYS A 2 -6.53 7.77 19.26
N VAL A 3 -5.65 8.18 18.36
CA VAL A 3 -5.69 7.80 16.94
C VAL A 3 -4.56 6.83 16.67
N ILE A 4 -4.88 5.62 16.20
CA ILE A 4 -3.90 4.60 15.83
C ILE A 4 -3.94 4.43 14.32
N VAL A 5 -2.81 4.60 13.64
CA VAL A 5 -2.72 4.36 12.21
C VAL A 5 -2.06 3.00 12.01
N ALA A 6 -2.64 2.17 11.15
CA ALA A 6 -2.03 0.92 10.72
C ALA A 6 -0.60 1.17 10.20
N GLU A 7 0.36 0.38 10.66
CA GLU A 7 1.76 0.44 10.27
C GLU A 7 1.91 0.26 8.76
N LYS A 8 1.09 -0.61 8.17
CA LYS A 8 1.09 -0.90 6.73
C LYS A 8 0.05 -0.08 5.97
N ALA A 9 -0.45 1.03 6.52
CA ALA A 9 -1.46 1.86 5.87
C ALA A 9 -1.00 2.42 4.51
N GLY A 10 -1.88 2.36 3.50
CA GLY A 10 -1.69 3.01 2.20
C GLY A 10 -0.94 2.15 1.18
N PHE A 11 -0.19 2.80 0.30
CA PHE A 11 0.45 2.16 -0.85
C PHE A 11 1.25 0.90 -0.52
N CYS A 12 0.91 -0.21 -1.19
CA CYS A 12 1.82 -1.35 -1.27
C CYS A 12 2.99 -1.05 -2.23
N ASN A 13 4.03 -1.87 -2.23
CA ASN A 13 5.21 -1.69 -3.10
C ASN A 13 4.84 -1.69 -4.59
N GLY A 14 3.90 -2.53 -5.02
CA GLY A 14 3.43 -2.57 -6.41
C GLY A 14 2.78 -1.25 -6.84
N VAL A 15 1.87 -0.72 -6.02
CA VAL A 15 1.20 0.56 -6.26
C VAL A 15 2.20 1.72 -6.23
N LYS A 16 3.08 1.76 -5.23
CA LYS A 16 4.12 2.80 -5.11
C LYS A 16 5.02 2.82 -6.35
N LYS A 17 5.45 1.66 -6.84
CA LYS A 17 6.25 1.53 -8.05
C LYS A 17 5.48 2.02 -9.28
N ALA A 18 4.22 1.63 -9.43
CA ALA A 18 3.38 2.06 -10.54
C ALA A 18 3.22 3.59 -10.57
N VAL A 19 2.83 4.19 -9.46
CA VAL A 19 2.65 5.66 -9.34
C VAL A 19 3.96 6.40 -9.63
N ASN A 20 5.08 5.97 -9.04
CA ASN A 20 6.38 6.59 -9.31
C ASN A 20 6.81 6.47 -10.77
N THR A 21 6.51 5.34 -11.40
CA THR A 21 6.79 5.10 -12.83
C THR A 21 5.97 6.06 -13.68
N ALA A 22 4.67 6.21 -13.40
CA ALA A 22 3.80 7.15 -14.12
C ALA A 22 4.30 8.60 -14.01
N VAL A 23 4.65 9.05 -12.79
CA VAL A 23 5.20 10.39 -12.57
C VAL A 23 6.50 10.59 -13.36
N SER A 24 7.44 9.65 -13.27
CA SER A 24 8.74 9.74 -13.96
C SER A 24 8.58 9.75 -15.49
N LEU A 25 7.64 8.96 -16.02
CA LEU A 25 7.36 8.94 -17.45
C LEU A 25 6.70 10.24 -17.92
N ALA A 26 5.78 10.80 -17.13
CA ALA A 26 5.16 12.08 -17.43
C ALA A 26 6.18 13.24 -17.39
N GLU A 27 7.11 13.23 -16.43
CA GLU A 27 8.22 14.19 -16.40
C GLU A 27 9.14 14.06 -17.62
N LYS A 28 9.40 12.84 -18.09
CA LYS A 28 10.30 12.56 -19.21
C LYS A 28 9.68 12.85 -20.58
N TYR A 29 8.44 12.41 -20.79
CA TYR A 29 7.77 12.44 -22.10
C TYR A 29 6.68 13.50 -22.20
N GLY A 30 6.35 14.19 -21.10
CA GLY A 30 5.20 15.07 -21.00
C GLY A 30 3.91 14.25 -20.95
N LYS A 31 3.22 14.18 -22.08
CA LYS A 31 1.93 13.49 -22.18
C LYS A 31 2.13 11.98 -22.24
N ILE A 32 1.53 11.25 -21.29
CA ILE A 32 1.47 9.78 -21.31
C ILE A 32 0.04 9.30 -21.14
N TYR A 33 -0.24 8.06 -21.55
CA TYR A 33 -1.54 7.42 -21.38
C TYR A 33 -1.43 6.28 -20.37
N THR A 34 -2.27 6.26 -19.34
CA THR A 34 -2.46 5.04 -18.53
C THR A 34 -3.57 4.21 -19.17
N LEU A 35 -3.34 2.91 -19.30
CA LEU A 35 -4.29 1.97 -19.89
C LEU A 35 -5.30 1.53 -18.82
N GLY A 36 -6.37 2.30 -18.68
CA GLY A 36 -7.28 2.29 -17.54
C GLY A 36 -6.75 3.11 -16.36
N GLU A 37 -7.46 3.03 -15.25
CA GLU A 37 -6.95 3.53 -13.98
C GLU A 37 -5.66 2.79 -13.63
N LEU A 38 -4.60 3.54 -13.31
CA LEU A 38 -3.31 2.94 -12.96
C LEU A 38 -3.45 2.03 -11.73
N VAL A 39 -4.25 2.49 -10.77
CA VAL A 39 -4.70 1.80 -9.55
C VAL A 39 -6.12 2.25 -9.24
N HIS A 40 -6.93 1.41 -8.58
CA HIS A 40 -8.30 1.77 -8.20
C HIS A 40 -8.33 2.77 -7.05
N ASN A 41 -8.11 4.04 -7.37
CA ASN A 41 -8.24 5.19 -6.47
C ASN A 41 -8.33 6.50 -7.27
N GLU A 42 -9.45 7.19 -7.13
CA GLU A 42 -9.80 8.40 -7.87
C GLU A 42 -8.83 9.55 -7.56
N LEU A 43 -8.43 9.73 -6.30
CA LEU A 43 -7.45 10.74 -5.89
C LEU A 43 -6.08 10.52 -6.52
N VAL A 44 -5.68 9.25 -6.72
CA VAL A 44 -4.43 8.93 -7.42
C VAL A 44 -4.56 9.22 -8.92
N THR A 45 -5.69 8.89 -9.52
CA THR A 45 -5.97 9.23 -10.94
C THR A 45 -5.92 10.73 -11.16
N GLU A 46 -6.58 11.53 -10.32
CA GLU A 46 -6.55 13.00 -10.37
C GLU A 46 -5.14 13.55 -10.21
N TYR A 47 -4.38 13.04 -9.24
CA TYR A 47 -2.99 13.41 -9.01
C TYR A 47 -2.12 13.17 -10.26
N LEU A 48 -2.28 12.02 -10.92
CA LEU A 48 -1.52 11.69 -12.13
C LEU A 48 -1.95 12.54 -13.33
N CYS A 49 -3.24 12.88 -13.45
CA CYS A 49 -3.73 13.81 -14.45
C CYS A 49 -3.06 15.19 -14.33
N GLN A 50 -2.91 15.70 -13.10
CA GLN A 50 -2.19 16.96 -12.83
C GLN A 50 -0.70 16.88 -13.20
N LYS A 51 -0.12 15.67 -13.26
CA LYS A 51 1.27 15.44 -13.67
C LYS A 51 1.44 15.22 -15.17
N GLY A 52 0.37 15.17 -15.96
CA GLY A 52 0.42 15.01 -17.42
C GLY A 52 0.04 13.62 -17.93
N ALA A 53 -0.42 12.72 -17.06
CA ALA A 53 -1.00 11.45 -17.49
C ALA A 53 -2.46 11.63 -17.96
N ILE A 54 -2.90 10.81 -18.91
CA ILE A 54 -4.29 10.73 -19.34
C ILE A 54 -4.78 9.31 -19.13
N CYS A 55 -5.76 9.15 -18.25
CA CYS A 55 -6.42 7.88 -18.02
C CYS A 55 -7.33 7.53 -19.20
N LEU A 56 -6.91 6.57 -20.02
CA LEU A 56 -7.66 6.10 -21.18
C LEU A 56 -8.45 4.86 -20.81
N LYS A 57 -9.72 4.75 -21.21
CA LYS A 57 -10.45 3.49 -21.02
C LYS A 57 -9.84 2.39 -21.90
N ILE A 58 -9.95 1.14 -21.46
CA ILE A 58 -9.43 -0.01 -22.22
C ILE A 58 -10.05 -0.08 -23.63
N GLU A 59 -11.35 0.18 -23.74
CA GLU A 59 -12.08 0.21 -25.01
C GLU A 59 -11.63 1.32 -25.98
N ASP A 60 -10.96 2.37 -25.47
CA ASP A 60 -10.48 3.50 -26.26
C ASP A 60 -9.00 3.39 -26.65
N CYS A 61 -8.34 2.27 -26.31
CA CYS A 61 -6.91 2.06 -26.57
C CYS A 61 -6.60 1.88 -28.08
N ASP A 62 -7.62 1.59 -28.89
CA ASP A 62 -7.57 1.57 -30.36
C ASP A 62 -7.19 2.94 -30.96
N LYS A 63 -7.46 4.03 -30.23
CA LYS A 63 -7.15 5.42 -30.65
C LYS A 63 -5.68 5.80 -30.51
N LEU A 64 -4.88 5.03 -29.77
CA LEU A 64 -3.45 5.28 -29.59
C LEU A 64 -2.70 5.13 -30.92
N LYS A 65 -1.76 6.03 -31.19
CA LYS A 65 -1.00 6.10 -32.45
C LYS A 65 0.45 5.68 -32.22
N LYS A 66 1.15 5.37 -33.32
CA LYS A 66 2.59 5.10 -33.30
C LYS A 66 3.35 6.24 -32.61
N GLY A 67 4.19 5.91 -31.65
CA GLY A 67 4.98 6.86 -30.87
C GLY A 67 4.29 7.42 -29.62
N ASP A 68 2.98 7.19 -29.44
CA ASP A 68 2.32 7.51 -28.17
C ASP A 68 2.95 6.69 -27.03
N VAL A 69 3.09 7.31 -25.86
CA VAL A 69 3.66 6.67 -24.66
C VAL A 69 2.53 6.16 -23.79
N ALA A 70 2.46 4.85 -23.60
CA ALA A 70 1.43 4.19 -22.80
C ALA A 70 2.04 3.43 -21.61
N LEU A 71 1.33 3.41 -20.49
CA LEU A 71 1.70 2.70 -19.28
C LEU A 71 0.61 1.68 -18.91
N ILE A 72 0.99 0.40 -18.88
CA ILE A 72 0.14 -0.69 -18.40
C ILE A 72 -0.11 -0.50 -16.90
N ARG A 73 -1.37 -0.56 -16.50
CA ARG A 73 -1.82 -0.43 -15.10
C ARG A 73 -1.29 -1.54 -14.18
N ALA A 74 -1.31 -1.29 -12.87
CA ALA A 74 -0.79 -2.24 -11.87
C ALA A 74 -1.50 -3.61 -11.88
N HIS A 75 -2.76 -3.64 -12.30
CA HIS A 75 -3.57 -4.85 -12.47
C HIS A 75 -3.23 -5.64 -13.74
N GLY A 76 -2.38 -5.11 -14.61
CA GLY A 76 -2.11 -5.65 -15.93
C GLY A 76 -3.21 -5.35 -16.95
N ILE A 77 -2.96 -5.79 -18.18
CA ILE A 77 -3.91 -5.79 -19.31
C ILE A 77 -3.97 -7.18 -19.93
N THR A 78 -4.87 -7.37 -20.89
CA THR A 78 -4.96 -8.63 -21.63
C THR A 78 -3.74 -8.83 -22.54
N LYS A 79 -3.42 -10.09 -22.81
CA LYS A 79 -2.32 -10.48 -23.70
C LYS A 79 -2.51 -9.95 -25.12
N GLU A 80 -3.75 -9.93 -25.60
CA GLU A 80 -4.13 -9.44 -26.93
C GLU A 80 -3.93 -7.93 -27.05
N LEU A 81 -4.38 -7.15 -26.05
CA LEU A 81 -4.22 -5.70 -26.07
C LEU A 81 -2.74 -5.30 -25.99
N GLU A 82 -1.93 -6.01 -25.20
CA GLU A 82 -0.48 -5.77 -25.13
C GLU A 82 0.19 -6.00 -26.50
N ALA A 83 -0.19 -7.07 -27.20
CA ALA A 83 0.33 -7.39 -28.53
C ALA A 83 -0.11 -6.36 -29.58
N GLU A 84 -1.38 -5.97 -29.59
CA GLU A 84 -1.96 -4.98 -30.51
C GLU A 84 -1.24 -3.62 -30.40
N LEU A 85 -1.05 -3.13 -29.17
CA LEU A 85 -0.38 -1.84 -28.94
C LEU A 85 1.09 -1.87 -29.38
N LYS A 86 1.79 -2.98 -29.13
CA LYS A 86 3.17 -3.19 -29.60
C LYS A 86 3.25 -3.21 -31.12
N GLU A 87 2.35 -3.93 -31.80
CA GLU A 87 2.29 -3.99 -33.26
C GLU A 87 2.03 -2.61 -33.89
N ARG A 88 1.17 -1.80 -33.26
CA ARG A 88 0.91 -0.41 -33.69
C ARG A 88 2.10 0.54 -33.47
N GLY A 89 3.13 0.11 -32.75
CA GLY A 89 4.31 0.92 -32.45
C GLY A 89 4.06 1.97 -31.36
N VAL A 90 3.15 1.69 -30.42
CA VAL A 90 2.99 2.44 -29.18
C VAL A 90 4.22 2.15 -28.29
N ILE A 91 4.78 3.18 -27.66
CA ILE A 91 5.89 3.03 -26.71
C ILE A 91 5.30 2.59 -25.38
N LEU A 92 5.32 1.27 -25.14
CA LEU A 92 4.64 0.66 -24.01
C LEU A 92 5.59 0.43 -22.82
N PHE A 93 5.23 0.96 -21.66
CA PHE A 93 5.86 0.68 -20.37
C PHE A 93 4.94 -0.20 -19.52
N ASP A 94 5.53 -1.08 -18.71
CA ASP A 94 4.78 -2.03 -17.88
C ASP A 94 4.91 -1.70 -16.39
N ALA A 95 3.80 -1.25 -15.78
CA ALA A 95 3.70 -1.07 -14.33
C ALA A 95 2.89 -2.18 -13.63
N THR A 96 2.60 -3.30 -14.32
CA THR A 96 1.95 -4.47 -13.73
C THR A 96 2.70 -4.90 -12.48
N CYS A 97 1.95 -5.14 -11.40
CA CYS A 97 2.51 -5.62 -10.14
C CYS A 97 3.25 -6.97 -10.38
N PRO A 98 4.47 -7.17 -9.86
CA PRO A 98 5.20 -8.42 -10.04
C PRO A 98 4.43 -9.67 -9.60
N VAL A 99 3.56 -9.55 -8.59
CA VAL A 99 2.69 -10.66 -8.14
C VAL A 99 1.64 -10.99 -9.20
N VAL A 100 1.04 -9.97 -9.83
CA VAL A 100 0.07 -10.14 -10.93
C VAL A 100 0.77 -10.71 -12.17
N LYS A 101 1.96 -10.21 -12.52
CA LYS A 101 2.75 -10.73 -13.65
C LYS A 101 3.10 -12.21 -13.46
N ARG A 102 3.43 -12.62 -12.22
CA ARG A 102 3.64 -14.02 -11.87
C ARG A 102 2.37 -14.85 -12.07
N ASN A 103 1.22 -14.32 -11.70
CA ASN A 103 -0.07 -14.99 -11.87
C ASN A 103 -0.42 -15.18 -13.37
N GLN A 104 -0.20 -14.15 -14.19
CA GLN A 104 -0.33 -14.23 -15.65
C GLN A 104 0.59 -15.29 -16.25
N LYS A 105 1.87 -15.31 -15.85
CA LYS A 105 2.84 -16.30 -16.32
C LYS A 105 2.47 -17.73 -15.90
N LEU A 106 2.04 -17.91 -14.65
CA LEU A 106 1.58 -19.20 -14.15
C LEU A 106 0.38 -19.71 -14.94
N ALA A 107 -0.62 -18.86 -15.19
CA ALA A 107 -1.78 -19.21 -15.99
C ALA A 107 -1.38 -19.66 -17.41
N GLU A 108 -0.44 -18.94 -18.03
CA GLU A 108 0.09 -19.29 -19.35
C GLU A 108 0.87 -20.61 -19.34
N ASP A 109 1.75 -20.82 -18.37
CA ASP A 109 2.60 -22.01 -18.29
C ASP A 109 1.76 -23.27 -18.02
N ARG A 110 0.73 -23.19 -17.15
CA ARG A 110 -0.21 -24.31 -16.92
C ARG A 110 -1.11 -24.58 -18.13
N ALA A 111 -1.56 -23.54 -18.82
CA ALA A 111 -2.32 -23.74 -20.06
C ALA A 111 -1.48 -24.45 -21.14
N LYS A 112 -0.18 -24.14 -21.22
CA LYS A 112 0.77 -24.83 -22.13
C LYS A 112 0.99 -26.29 -21.78
N THR A 113 0.82 -26.71 -20.53
CA THR A 113 0.86 -28.14 -20.14
C THR A 113 -0.41 -28.90 -20.47
N GLY A 114 -1.45 -28.21 -20.97
CA GLY A 114 -2.73 -28.81 -21.35
C GLY A 114 -3.76 -28.84 -20.22
N ASP A 115 -3.50 -28.16 -19.11
CA ASP A 115 -4.43 -28.04 -17.99
C ASP A 115 -5.64 -27.18 -18.38
N ASP A 116 -6.82 -27.54 -17.85
CA ASP A 116 -7.91 -26.59 -17.74
C ASP A 116 -7.59 -25.60 -16.60
N ILE A 117 -7.85 -24.31 -16.81
CA ILE A 117 -7.51 -23.26 -15.84
C ILE A 117 -8.78 -22.76 -15.17
N ILE A 118 -8.81 -22.78 -13.83
CA ILE A 118 -9.85 -22.13 -13.04
C ILE A 118 -9.23 -20.92 -12.33
N ILE A 119 -9.80 -19.74 -12.51
CA ILE A 119 -9.41 -18.53 -11.78
C ILE A 119 -10.52 -18.17 -10.80
N VAL A 120 -10.21 -18.22 -9.51
CA VAL A 120 -11.13 -17.85 -8.45
C VAL A 120 -11.00 -16.36 -8.17
N GLY A 121 -12.03 -15.59 -8.47
CA GLY A 121 -12.03 -14.15 -8.35
C GLY A 121 -13.23 -13.49 -9.04
N ASP A 122 -13.33 -12.17 -8.91
CA ASP A 122 -14.38 -11.40 -9.58
C ASP A 122 -14.12 -11.36 -11.10
N LYS A 123 -15.05 -11.93 -11.88
CA LYS A 123 -14.96 -12.00 -13.35
C LYS A 123 -14.92 -10.66 -14.06
N ASN A 124 -15.39 -9.59 -13.40
CA ASN A 124 -15.36 -8.24 -13.95
C ASN A 124 -14.11 -7.46 -13.50
N HIS A 125 -13.26 -8.04 -12.66
CA HIS A 125 -12.10 -7.35 -12.13
C HIS A 125 -10.93 -7.35 -13.13
N ASP A 126 -10.30 -6.20 -13.27
CA ASP A 126 -9.19 -5.93 -14.21
C ASP A 126 -8.06 -6.97 -14.17
N GLU A 127 -7.61 -7.31 -12.97
CA GLU A 127 -6.60 -8.36 -12.76
C GLU A 127 -7.05 -9.72 -13.29
N VAL A 128 -8.30 -10.12 -13.03
CA VAL A 128 -8.83 -11.44 -13.39
C VAL A 128 -8.99 -11.54 -14.91
N ILE A 129 -9.52 -10.49 -15.54
CA ILE A 129 -9.58 -10.37 -17.00
C ILE A 129 -8.17 -10.47 -17.60
N GLY A 130 -7.21 -9.75 -17.01
CA GLY A 130 -5.80 -9.82 -17.37
C GLY A 130 -5.27 -11.25 -17.31
N VAL A 131 -5.31 -11.91 -16.16
CA VAL A 131 -4.79 -13.29 -15.97
C VAL A 131 -5.51 -14.30 -16.88
N ALA A 132 -6.84 -14.20 -17.02
CA ALA A 132 -7.63 -15.11 -17.86
C ALA A 132 -7.19 -15.09 -19.33
N SER A 133 -6.82 -13.92 -19.87
CA SER A 133 -6.32 -13.84 -21.26
C SER A 133 -5.03 -14.64 -21.50
N TYR A 134 -4.20 -14.83 -20.46
CA TYR A 134 -2.96 -15.60 -20.56
C TYR A 134 -3.21 -17.11 -20.46
N ALA A 135 -4.32 -17.53 -19.87
CA ALA A 135 -4.73 -18.94 -19.75
C ALA A 135 -5.29 -19.55 -21.05
N GLY A 136 -5.61 -18.73 -22.06
CA GLY A 136 -6.16 -19.19 -23.33
C GLY A 136 -7.61 -19.70 -23.23
N LYS A 137 -8.02 -20.56 -24.17
CA LYS A 137 -9.44 -20.92 -24.38
C LYS A 137 -10.06 -21.78 -23.28
N ASN A 138 -9.26 -22.58 -22.57
CA ASN A 138 -9.74 -23.50 -21.54
C ASN A 138 -9.67 -22.86 -20.15
N CYS A 139 -10.15 -21.62 -20.03
CA CYS A 139 -10.16 -20.88 -18.77
C CYS A 139 -11.60 -20.62 -18.30
N LYS A 140 -11.87 -20.91 -17.03
CA LYS A 140 -13.13 -20.59 -16.35
C LYS A 140 -12.85 -19.68 -15.15
N VAL A 141 -13.60 -18.60 -15.04
CA VAL A 141 -13.58 -17.76 -13.82
C VAL A 141 -14.72 -18.19 -12.90
N VAL A 142 -14.44 -18.28 -11.60
CA VAL A 142 -15.42 -18.61 -10.55
C VAL A 142 -15.47 -17.47 -9.54
N SER A 143 -16.59 -16.75 -9.53
CA SER A 143 -16.83 -15.62 -8.62
C SER A 143 -17.33 -16.06 -7.24
N ASP A 144 -17.50 -15.12 -6.31
CA ASP A 144 -18.15 -15.40 -5.02
C ASP A 144 -19.59 -15.91 -5.22
N GLY A 145 -19.96 -16.96 -4.49
CA GLY A 145 -21.29 -17.59 -4.57
C GLY A 145 -21.49 -18.58 -5.72
N GLU A 146 -20.56 -18.64 -6.68
CA GLU A 146 -20.60 -19.64 -7.76
C GLU A 146 -19.99 -20.97 -7.30
N THR A 147 -20.61 -22.09 -7.69
CA THR A 147 -20.08 -23.42 -7.41
C THR A 147 -18.88 -23.72 -8.28
N LEU A 148 -17.75 -24.03 -7.65
CA LEU A 148 -16.55 -24.50 -8.34
C LEU A 148 -16.79 -25.91 -8.87
N SER A 149 -16.52 -26.14 -10.16
CA SER A 149 -16.71 -27.42 -10.84
C SER A 149 -15.43 -27.80 -11.57
N ILE A 150 -14.88 -28.98 -11.27
CA ILE A 150 -13.68 -29.53 -11.92
C ILE A 150 -14.14 -30.60 -12.92
N GLY A 151 -13.60 -30.56 -14.14
CA GLY A 151 -13.90 -31.52 -15.19
C GLY A 151 -13.06 -32.80 -15.09
N GLU A 152 -13.02 -33.56 -16.18
CA GLU A 152 -12.25 -34.82 -16.27
C GLU A 152 -10.76 -34.61 -16.58
N LYS A 153 -10.38 -33.41 -17.05
CA LYS A 153 -8.98 -33.07 -17.36
C LYS A 153 -8.23 -32.62 -16.11
N SER A 154 -6.90 -32.70 -16.17
CA SER A 154 -6.05 -32.08 -15.15
C SER A 154 -6.33 -30.57 -15.12
N THR A 155 -6.48 -30.03 -13.92
CA THR A 155 -6.98 -28.67 -13.71
C THR A 155 -6.03 -27.90 -12.80
N SER A 156 -5.71 -26.67 -13.16
CA SER A 156 -4.96 -25.74 -12.32
C SER A 156 -5.87 -24.62 -11.80
N ILE A 157 -5.94 -24.47 -10.48
CA ILE A 157 -6.74 -23.46 -9.78
C ILE A 157 -5.83 -22.34 -9.30
N LEU A 158 -6.07 -21.13 -9.79
CA LEU A 158 -5.39 -19.89 -9.45
C LEU A 158 -6.40 -18.93 -8.79
N PHE A 159 -5.90 -17.92 -8.09
CA PHE A 159 -6.72 -16.97 -7.34
C PHE A 159 -6.39 -15.53 -7.71
N GLN A 160 -7.39 -14.66 -7.65
CA GLN A 160 -7.17 -13.22 -7.62
C GLN A 160 -6.32 -12.86 -6.40
N THR A 161 -5.32 -11.99 -6.57
CA THR A 161 -4.31 -11.67 -5.54
C THR A 161 -4.87 -11.06 -4.26
N THR A 162 -6.13 -10.62 -4.32
CA THR A 162 -6.80 -9.88 -3.26
C THR A 162 -7.90 -10.68 -2.55
N ILE A 163 -8.11 -11.96 -2.89
CA ILE A 163 -9.16 -12.81 -2.28
C ILE A 163 -8.91 -13.03 -0.77
N LEU A 164 -9.97 -13.41 -0.03
CA LEU A 164 -9.89 -13.71 1.40
C LEU A 164 -9.19 -15.07 1.66
N PRO A 165 -8.28 -15.17 2.65
CA PRO A 165 -7.61 -16.42 3.01
C PRO A 165 -8.57 -17.58 3.32
N GLU A 166 -9.67 -17.32 4.01
CA GLU A 166 -10.66 -18.31 4.41
C GLU A 166 -11.37 -18.92 3.18
N LYS A 167 -11.49 -18.15 2.09
CA LYS A 167 -12.03 -18.65 0.82
C LYS A 167 -11.01 -19.54 0.09
N PHE A 168 -9.73 -19.21 0.17
CA PHE A 168 -8.67 -20.07 -0.37
C PHE A 168 -8.67 -21.44 0.33
N GLU A 169 -8.71 -21.45 1.67
CA GLU A 169 -8.70 -22.68 2.47
C GLU A 169 -9.86 -23.62 2.11
N LYS A 170 -11.08 -23.08 1.96
CA LYS A 170 -12.26 -23.87 1.55
C LYS A 170 -12.09 -24.49 0.17
N ILE A 171 -11.52 -23.75 -0.79
CA ILE A 171 -11.30 -24.24 -2.15
C ILE A 171 -10.15 -25.24 -2.20
N GLU A 172 -9.13 -25.06 -1.38
CA GLU A 172 -8.03 -26.01 -1.20
C GLU A 172 -8.52 -27.34 -0.65
N GLU A 173 -9.36 -27.32 0.38
CA GLU A 173 -9.96 -28.53 0.92
C GLU A 173 -10.85 -29.24 -0.13
N PHE A 174 -11.68 -28.47 -0.84
CA PHE A 174 -12.49 -29.00 -1.94
C PHE A 174 -11.64 -29.67 -3.02
N ALA A 175 -10.57 -29.01 -3.49
CA ALA A 175 -9.67 -29.51 -4.52
C ALA A 175 -8.98 -30.81 -4.09
N LYS A 176 -8.45 -30.86 -2.86
CA LYS A 176 -7.83 -32.06 -2.28
C LYS A 176 -8.82 -33.23 -2.17
N ASN A 177 -10.06 -32.95 -1.79
CA ASN A 177 -11.10 -33.98 -1.70
C ASN A 177 -11.55 -34.45 -3.09
N PHE A 178 -11.60 -33.56 -4.08
CA PHE A 178 -11.91 -33.92 -5.46
C PHE A 178 -10.84 -34.86 -6.02
N GLU A 179 -9.55 -34.50 -5.92
CA GLU A 179 -8.43 -35.29 -6.44
C GLU A 179 -8.37 -36.71 -5.81
N LYS A 180 -8.71 -36.88 -4.53
CA LYS A 180 -8.78 -38.21 -3.90
C LYS A 180 -9.83 -39.15 -4.51
N ASN A 181 -10.87 -38.59 -5.10
CA ASN A 181 -12.02 -39.33 -5.62
C ASN A 181 -12.02 -39.46 -7.16
N HIS A 182 -11.04 -38.86 -7.83
CA HIS A 182 -10.96 -38.81 -9.29
C HIS A 182 -9.53 -39.10 -9.78
N ASN A 183 -9.39 -39.46 -11.06
CA ASN A 183 -8.09 -39.83 -11.63
C ASN A 183 -7.33 -38.65 -12.28
N ASN A 184 -7.87 -37.44 -12.22
CA ASN A 184 -7.24 -36.24 -12.76
C ASN A 184 -6.54 -35.42 -11.67
N LEU A 185 -5.42 -34.81 -12.05
CA LEU A 185 -4.61 -33.99 -11.14
C LEU A 185 -5.25 -32.61 -10.96
N VAL A 186 -5.26 -32.14 -9.72
CA VAL A 186 -5.76 -30.79 -9.39
C VAL A 186 -4.63 -29.99 -8.75
N GLY A 187 -3.98 -29.16 -9.55
CA GLY A 187 -2.98 -28.21 -9.07
C GLY A 187 -3.65 -27.01 -8.42
N ILE A 188 -3.37 -26.74 -7.14
CA ILE A 188 -3.82 -25.51 -6.48
C ILE A 188 -2.63 -24.60 -6.21
N PHE A 189 -2.74 -23.35 -6.65
CA PHE A 189 -1.67 -22.38 -6.55
C PHE A 189 -2.12 -21.18 -5.71
N ASN A 190 -1.54 -21.02 -4.52
CA ASN A 190 -1.79 -19.83 -3.71
C ASN A 190 -1.13 -18.60 -4.36
N THR A 191 -1.94 -17.82 -5.06
CA THR A 191 -1.53 -16.59 -5.75
C THR A 191 -1.97 -15.33 -5.02
N ILE A 192 -2.40 -15.46 -3.75
CA ILE A 192 -2.76 -14.33 -2.89
C ILE A 192 -1.51 -13.50 -2.59
N CYS A 193 -1.63 -12.18 -2.71
CA CYS A 193 -0.53 -11.28 -2.37
C CYS A 193 -0.33 -11.23 -0.85
N TYR A 194 0.91 -11.43 -0.41
CA TYR A 194 1.28 -11.37 1.00
C TYR A 194 0.88 -10.04 1.66
N THR A 195 1.05 -8.89 0.97
CA THR A 195 0.64 -7.58 1.49
C THR A 195 -0.87 -7.47 1.73
N THR A 196 -1.69 -8.18 0.95
CA THR A 196 -3.15 -8.24 1.19
C THR A 196 -3.41 -8.89 2.54
N LYS A 197 -2.80 -10.06 2.79
CA LYS A 197 -2.96 -10.81 4.04
C LYS A 197 -2.53 -9.98 5.24
N GLU A 198 -1.33 -9.40 5.18
CA GLU A 198 -0.81 -8.59 6.29
C GLU A 198 -1.70 -7.40 6.65
N LYS A 199 -2.27 -6.72 5.64
CA LYS A 199 -3.19 -5.60 5.88
C LYS A 199 -4.50 -6.07 6.50
N GLN A 200 -5.02 -7.22 6.07
CA GLN A 200 -6.25 -7.79 6.65
C GLN A 200 -6.04 -8.21 8.11
N ASP A 201 -4.93 -8.89 8.40
CA ASP A 201 -4.55 -9.29 9.76
C ASP A 201 -4.39 -8.06 10.67
N GLU A 202 -3.73 -7.02 10.17
CA GLU A 202 -3.55 -5.76 10.89
C GLU A 202 -4.88 -5.03 11.13
N ALA A 203 -5.75 -4.93 10.12
CA ALA A 203 -7.05 -4.30 10.27
C ALA A 203 -7.93 -5.04 11.28
N ARG A 204 -7.88 -6.38 11.28
CA ARG A 204 -8.57 -7.21 12.28
C ARG A 204 -8.05 -6.91 13.69
N ALA A 205 -6.73 -6.93 13.88
CA ALA A 205 -6.11 -6.65 15.18
C ALA A 205 -6.36 -5.22 15.70
N LEU A 206 -6.47 -4.24 14.79
CA LEU A 206 -6.85 -2.86 15.13
C LEU A 206 -8.32 -2.75 15.49
N ALA A 207 -9.20 -3.46 14.79
CA ALA A 207 -10.64 -3.49 15.05
C ALA A 207 -10.96 -4.04 16.44
N GLU A 208 -10.23 -5.06 16.91
CA GLU A 208 -10.38 -5.63 18.26
C GLU A 208 -10.01 -4.64 19.39
N LYS A 209 -9.14 -3.67 19.11
CA LYS A 209 -8.51 -2.79 20.12
C LYS A 209 -9.02 -1.35 20.09
N SER A 210 -10.02 -1.05 19.27
CA SER A 210 -10.51 0.31 19.03
C SER A 210 -12.01 0.37 19.18
N ASP A 211 -12.56 1.54 19.54
CA ASP A 211 -14.02 1.69 19.62
C ASP A 211 -14.63 1.98 18.24
N ALA A 212 -13.82 2.49 17.29
CA ALA A 212 -14.17 2.62 15.88
C ALA A 212 -12.96 2.42 14.96
N VAL A 213 -13.25 2.06 13.70
CA VAL A 213 -12.24 1.90 12.65
C VAL A 213 -12.65 2.72 11.43
N LEU A 214 -11.73 3.53 10.92
CA LEU A 214 -11.85 4.18 9.62
C LEU A 214 -11.03 3.38 8.60
N VAL A 215 -11.69 2.89 7.55
CA VAL A 215 -11.04 2.20 6.44
C VAL A 215 -11.00 3.13 5.24
N LEU A 216 -9.80 3.61 4.94
CA LEU A 216 -9.58 4.62 3.91
C LEU A 216 -9.26 3.99 2.57
N GLY A 217 -9.89 4.47 1.51
CA GLY A 217 -9.63 4.07 0.13
C GLY A 217 -10.87 4.18 -0.73
N SER A 218 -10.79 3.71 -1.98
CA SER A 218 -11.91 3.80 -2.92
C SER A 218 -12.85 2.60 -2.80
N HIS A 219 -14.15 2.84 -2.96
CA HIS A 219 -15.17 1.81 -3.08
C HIS A 219 -14.95 0.90 -4.29
N THR A 220 -14.24 1.33 -5.32
CA THR A 220 -13.90 0.51 -6.50
C THR A 220 -12.73 -0.44 -6.23
N SER A 221 -11.95 -0.22 -5.16
CA SER A 221 -10.82 -1.06 -4.77
C SER A 221 -11.25 -2.34 -4.06
N ALA A 222 -11.07 -3.50 -4.71
CA ALA A 222 -11.37 -4.81 -4.12
C ALA A 222 -10.60 -5.08 -2.82
N ASN A 223 -9.34 -4.62 -2.73
CA ASN A 223 -8.55 -4.72 -1.50
C ASN A 223 -9.17 -3.89 -0.36
N THR A 224 -9.63 -2.66 -0.66
CA THR A 224 -10.19 -1.76 0.37
C THR A 224 -11.54 -2.26 0.87
N ARG A 225 -12.41 -2.74 -0.04
CA ARG A 225 -13.68 -3.39 0.34
C ARG A 225 -13.46 -4.56 1.30
N ARG A 226 -12.55 -5.48 0.95
CA ARG A 226 -12.23 -6.63 1.82
C ARG A 226 -11.62 -6.20 3.16
N LEU A 227 -10.81 -5.15 3.17
CA LEU A 227 -10.28 -4.58 4.41
C LEU A 227 -11.39 -4.04 5.32
N PHE A 228 -12.39 -3.39 4.71
CA PHE A 228 -13.59 -2.93 5.41
C PHE A 228 -14.42 -4.10 5.94
N ASP A 229 -14.66 -5.13 5.13
CA ASP A 229 -15.45 -6.29 5.54
C ASP A 229 -14.80 -7.02 6.74
N VAL A 230 -13.48 -7.25 6.69
CA VAL A 230 -12.71 -7.89 7.77
C VAL A 230 -12.75 -7.06 9.06
N ALA A 231 -12.61 -5.73 8.97
CA ALA A 231 -12.69 -4.86 10.14
C ALA A 231 -14.12 -4.79 10.69
N LYS A 232 -15.13 -4.73 9.82
CA LYS A 232 -16.56 -4.64 10.17
C LYS A 232 -17.07 -5.89 10.87
N GLU A 233 -16.58 -7.07 10.46
CA GLU A 233 -16.90 -8.36 11.09
C GLU A 233 -16.54 -8.37 12.57
N VAL A 234 -15.41 -7.75 12.92
CA VAL A 234 -14.92 -7.65 14.31
C VAL A 234 -15.50 -6.45 15.03
N ASN A 235 -15.59 -5.30 14.36
CA ASN A 235 -16.02 -4.04 14.96
C ASN A 235 -17.18 -3.41 14.15
N PRO A 236 -18.42 -3.44 14.67
CA PRO A 236 -19.57 -2.82 14.04
C PRO A 236 -19.44 -1.32 13.79
N ASN A 237 -18.56 -0.60 14.51
CA ASN A 237 -18.25 0.81 14.29
C ASN A 237 -17.10 0.99 13.28
N THR A 238 -17.14 0.21 12.21
CA THR A 238 -16.23 0.38 11.05
C THR A 238 -16.91 1.23 9.97
N PHE A 239 -16.20 2.25 9.51
CA PHE A 239 -16.65 3.24 8.53
C PHE A 239 -15.71 3.28 7.32
N PHE A 240 -16.29 3.36 6.13
CA PHE A 240 -15.56 3.52 4.88
C PHE A 240 -15.36 5.02 4.60
N VAL A 241 -14.15 5.42 4.19
CA VAL A 241 -13.76 6.82 4.00
C VAL A 241 -13.00 6.95 2.68
N GLU A 242 -13.61 7.58 1.68
CA GLU A 242 -12.95 7.82 0.38
C GLU A 242 -12.20 9.14 0.38
N ASN A 243 -12.73 10.12 1.10
CA ASN A 243 -12.20 11.47 1.14
C ASN A 243 -12.33 12.09 2.55
N THR A 244 -11.81 13.30 2.66
CA THR A 244 -11.67 14.03 3.92
C THR A 244 -13.03 14.50 4.48
N ASN A 245 -14.04 14.73 3.61
CA ASN A 245 -15.40 15.06 4.02
C ASN A 245 -16.13 13.85 4.60
N ASP A 246 -15.91 12.65 4.05
CA ASP A 246 -16.48 11.42 4.62
C ASP A 246 -16.00 11.23 6.06
N ALA A 247 -14.69 11.42 6.29
CA ALA A 247 -14.10 11.36 7.62
C ALA A 247 -14.70 12.40 8.56
N LEU A 248 -14.90 13.64 8.07
CA LEU A 248 -15.55 14.70 8.84
C LEU A 248 -16.98 14.33 9.23
N ASN A 249 -17.75 13.72 8.32
CA ASN A 249 -19.11 13.27 8.64
C ASN A 249 -19.13 12.20 9.75
N GLN A 250 -18.11 11.33 9.79
CA GLN A 250 -18.01 10.32 10.84
C GLN A 250 -17.73 10.89 12.23
N THR A 251 -17.13 12.10 12.34
CA THR A 251 -16.89 12.73 13.65
C THR A 251 -18.15 12.88 14.50
N LYS A 252 -19.33 12.98 13.87
CA LYS A 252 -20.63 13.06 14.56
C LYS A 252 -20.99 11.77 15.31
N PHE A 253 -20.52 10.63 14.82
CA PHE A 253 -20.77 9.30 15.40
C PHE A 253 -19.64 8.85 16.35
N ILE A 254 -18.54 9.60 16.38
CA ILE A 254 -17.29 9.26 17.08
C ILE A 254 -17.06 10.17 18.31
N LYS A 255 -18.00 11.06 18.64
CA LYS A 255 -17.82 12.07 19.72
C LYS A 255 -17.44 11.49 21.09
N ASP A 256 -17.91 10.29 21.44
CA ASP A 256 -17.68 9.68 22.75
C ASP A 256 -16.66 8.52 22.73
N ILE A 257 -15.90 8.40 21.63
CA ILE A 257 -14.96 7.29 21.41
C ILE A 257 -13.57 7.63 21.97
N GLN A 258 -12.98 6.68 22.69
CA GLN A 258 -11.65 6.84 23.28
C GLN A 258 -10.54 6.51 22.28
N CYS A 259 -10.76 5.55 21.38
CA CYS A 259 -9.77 5.07 20.43
C CYS A 259 -10.36 4.85 19.02
N VAL A 260 -9.78 5.52 18.03
CA VAL A 260 -10.08 5.31 16.61
C VAL A 260 -8.85 4.74 15.92
N SER A 261 -9.04 3.64 15.19
CA SER A 261 -8.01 3.13 14.29
C SER A 261 -8.24 3.55 12.85
N ILE A 262 -7.16 3.79 12.12
CA ILE A 262 -7.14 4.14 10.70
C ILE A 262 -6.43 3.01 9.97
N ALA A 263 -7.18 2.22 9.21
CA ALA A 263 -6.65 1.27 8.24
C ALA A 263 -6.79 1.87 6.83
N ALA A 264 -5.92 1.47 5.90
CA ALA A 264 -5.96 2.01 4.55
C ALA A 264 -5.62 0.96 3.49
N GLY A 265 -6.42 0.95 2.43
CA GLY A 265 -6.26 0.10 1.27
C GLY A 265 -4.91 0.26 0.58
N ALA A 266 -4.52 -0.75 -0.19
CA ALA A 266 -3.24 -0.76 -0.90
C ALA A 266 -3.12 0.33 -1.98
N SER A 267 -4.23 0.87 -2.47
CA SER A 267 -4.28 1.98 -3.43
C SER A 267 -4.52 3.34 -2.78
N THR A 268 -4.61 3.41 -1.45
CA THR A 268 -4.93 4.64 -0.73
C THR A 268 -3.70 5.53 -0.61
N PRO A 269 -3.79 6.80 -1.04
CA PRO A 269 -2.62 7.65 -1.06
C PRO A 269 -2.20 8.13 0.34
N PRO A 270 -0.89 8.31 0.60
CA PRO A 270 -0.39 8.75 1.90
C PRO A 270 -0.94 10.10 2.38
N TRP A 271 -1.25 11.02 1.45
CA TRP A 271 -1.77 12.34 1.81
C TRP A 271 -3.17 12.25 2.44
N LEU A 272 -4.07 11.41 1.92
CA LEU A 272 -5.38 11.19 2.51
C LEU A 272 -5.26 10.65 3.94
N ILE A 273 -4.36 9.70 4.17
CA ILE A 273 -4.11 9.14 5.51
C ILE A 273 -3.64 10.25 6.47
N GLN A 274 -2.73 11.12 6.03
CA GLN A 274 -2.23 12.23 6.83
C GLN A 274 -3.33 13.25 7.15
N GLU A 275 -4.14 13.62 6.15
CA GLU A 275 -5.24 14.58 6.30
C GLU A 275 -6.30 14.07 7.27
N VAL A 276 -6.73 12.82 7.12
CA VAL A 276 -7.71 12.19 8.02
C VAL A 276 -7.13 12.02 9.43
N THR A 277 -5.87 11.60 9.55
CA THR A 277 -5.21 11.48 10.87
C THR A 277 -5.17 12.83 11.58
N ARG A 278 -4.83 13.91 10.86
CA ARG A 278 -4.83 15.27 11.39
C ARG A 278 -6.23 15.70 11.81
N LEU A 279 -7.23 15.51 10.96
CA LEU A 279 -8.63 15.82 11.23
C LEU A 279 -9.15 15.13 12.51
N MET A 280 -8.90 13.83 12.65
CA MET A 280 -9.28 13.06 13.84
C MET A 280 -8.55 13.56 15.10
N SER A 281 -7.27 13.92 14.98
CA SER A 281 -6.49 14.44 16.10
C SER A 281 -6.88 15.87 16.50
N GLU A 282 -7.31 16.72 15.56
CA GLU A 282 -7.72 18.11 15.82
C GLU A 282 -9.13 18.21 16.40
N THR A 283 -10.04 17.29 16.02
CA THR A 283 -11.37 17.18 16.63
C THR A 283 -11.28 16.99 18.15
N GLN A 284 -10.18 16.38 18.64
CA GLN A 284 -9.86 16.29 20.07
C GLN A 284 -9.54 17.66 20.71
N LYS A 285 -8.77 18.52 20.03
CA LYS A 285 -8.36 19.82 20.58
C LYS A 285 -9.55 20.76 20.69
N ASN A 286 -10.37 20.83 19.64
CA ASN A 286 -11.53 21.71 19.63
C ASN A 286 -12.62 21.26 20.61
N ALA A 287 -12.80 19.94 20.84
CA ALA A 287 -13.74 19.43 21.84
C ALA A 287 -13.30 19.70 23.28
N VAL A 288 -11.98 19.67 23.56
CA VAL A 288 -11.42 20.06 24.87
C VAL A 288 -11.51 21.57 25.07
N GLU A 289 -11.20 22.37 24.04
CA GLU A 289 -11.35 23.83 24.10
C GLU A 289 -12.81 24.25 24.25
N THR A 290 -13.77 23.66 23.54
CA THR A 290 -15.21 23.97 23.74
C THR A 290 -15.70 23.55 25.11
N ALA A 291 -15.30 22.38 25.64
CA ALA A 291 -15.64 21.98 27.00
C ALA A 291 -15.01 22.88 28.06
N GLU A 292 -13.75 23.32 27.88
CA GLU A 292 -13.10 24.29 28.77
C GLU A 292 -13.72 25.69 28.67
N THR A 293 -14.23 26.06 27.48
CA THR A 293 -14.92 27.34 27.27
C THR A 293 -16.34 27.31 27.84
N GLU A 294 -17.05 26.17 27.77
CA GLU A 294 -18.36 25.98 28.39
C GLU A 294 -18.26 25.98 29.93
N VAL A 295 -17.24 25.31 30.50
CA VAL A 295 -16.97 25.35 31.95
C VAL A 295 -16.52 26.74 32.42
N LYS A 296 -15.81 27.52 31.58
CA LYS A 296 -15.46 28.93 31.88
C LYS A 296 -16.63 29.91 31.66
N ASN A 297 -17.55 29.61 30.75
CA ASN A 297 -18.73 30.44 30.48
C ASN A 297 -19.81 30.27 31.55
N GLU A 298 -19.92 29.11 32.20
CA GLU A 298 -20.76 28.96 33.41
C GLU A 298 -20.15 29.65 34.64
N ALA A 299 -18.83 29.87 34.66
CA ALA A 299 -18.13 30.52 35.77
C ALA A 299 -17.96 32.06 35.62
N THR A 300 -18.38 32.66 34.50
CA THR A 300 -18.13 34.09 34.26
C THR A 300 -19.28 34.78 33.52
N LEU A 301 -20.45 34.84 34.16
CA LEU A 301 -21.45 35.87 33.86
C LEU A 301 -21.02 37.19 34.54
N GLN A 302 -20.14 37.95 33.88
CA GLN A 302 -20.18 39.42 33.90
C GLN A 302 -19.21 40.03 32.87
N GLU A 303 -19.82 40.87 32.03
CA GLU A 303 -19.28 41.95 31.19
C GLU A 303 -18.66 41.60 29.81
N GLN A 304 -19.41 42.00 28.78
CA GLN A 304 -19.01 42.12 27.38
C GLN A 304 -18.08 43.32 27.17
N THR A 305 -17.17 43.24 26.19
CA THR A 305 -17.03 44.26 25.13
C THR A 305 -16.33 43.67 23.89
N VAL A 306 -16.65 44.30 22.76
CA VAL A 306 -16.50 43.87 21.37
C VAL A 306 -15.09 44.08 20.81
N ALA A 307 -14.62 43.18 19.94
CA ALA A 307 -13.69 43.53 18.85
C ALA A 307 -13.85 42.56 17.66
N GLU A 308 -13.94 43.15 16.47
CA GLU A 308 -14.22 42.55 15.16
C GLU A 308 -12.95 42.04 14.42
N GLU A 309 -13.19 40.98 13.61
CA GLU A 309 -12.61 40.57 12.32
C GLU A 309 -11.10 40.23 12.15
N LYS A 310 -10.81 39.00 11.67
CA LYS A 310 -10.52 38.65 10.25
C LYS A 310 -10.02 37.20 10.07
N GLU A 311 -10.56 36.51 9.08
CA GLU A 311 -9.98 35.32 8.41
C GLU A 311 -9.72 35.64 6.92
N PRO A 312 -8.99 34.82 6.13
CA PRO A 312 -7.94 33.86 6.47
C PRO A 312 -6.65 34.08 5.63
N THR A 313 -5.53 33.55 6.11
CA THR A 313 -4.26 33.49 5.36
C THR A 313 -4.26 32.32 4.35
N THR A 314 -3.96 32.64 3.10
CA THR A 314 -4.01 31.76 1.92
C THR A 314 -2.92 30.68 1.84
N MET A 315 -3.12 29.67 0.97
CA MET A 315 -2.20 28.59 0.57
C MET A 315 -0.78 29.02 0.14
N ALA A 316 -0.53 30.31 -0.10
CA ALA A 316 0.79 30.83 -0.48
C ALA A 316 1.80 30.85 0.68
N ASP A 317 1.33 30.94 1.93
CA ASP A 317 2.20 31.03 3.11
C ASP A 317 2.71 29.65 3.57
N LEU A 318 1.97 28.57 3.27
CA LEU A 318 2.39 27.19 3.53
C LEU A 318 3.47 26.71 2.54
N LEU A 319 3.54 27.29 1.34
CA LEU A 319 4.53 26.93 0.32
C LEU A 319 5.87 27.69 0.45
N LYS A 320 5.90 28.80 1.20
CA LYS A 320 7.13 29.56 1.47
C LYS A 320 7.98 29.01 2.62
N SER A 321 7.45 28.12 3.45
CA SER A 321 8.23 27.45 4.52
C SER A 321 8.94 26.16 4.07
N ALA A 322 8.76 25.74 2.82
CA ALA A 322 9.34 24.51 2.27
C ALA A 322 10.55 24.73 1.33
N THR A 323 11.07 25.95 1.22
CA THR A 323 12.23 26.25 0.36
C THR A 323 13.28 27.09 1.08
N SER A 324 13.89 26.51 2.12
CA SER A 324 15.23 26.94 2.56
C SER A 324 15.91 25.87 3.42
N VAL A 325 16.94 25.23 2.83
CA VAL A 325 18.08 24.56 3.49
C VAL A 325 17.77 23.27 4.27
N GLY A 326 18.53 22.21 3.93
CA GLY A 326 18.28 20.82 4.30
C GLY A 326 18.23 20.53 5.80
N TYR A 327 17.13 19.92 6.22
CA TYR A 327 17.03 19.19 7.48
C TYR A 327 16.57 17.76 7.19
N THR A 328 17.40 16.79 7.53
CA THR A 328 17.04 15.37 7.53
C THR A 328 15.95 15.14 8.59
N ASN A 329 14.71 14.99 8.14
CA ASN A 329 13.60 14.67 9.04
C ASN A 329 13.78 13.23 9.58
N TYR A 330 14.01 13.09 10.89
CA TYR A 330 14.26 11.81 11.57
C TYR A 330 12.94 11.08 11.82
N LYS A 331 12.57 10.15 10.92
CA LYS A 331 11.38 9.30 11.06
C LYS A 331 11.82 7.86 11.39
N VAL A 332 11.27 7.29 12.47
CA VAL A 332 11.47 5.87 12.81
C VAL A 332 11.05 4.96 11.64
N GLY A 333 11.83 3.92 11.37
CA GLY A 333 11.68 3.00 10.24
C GLY A 333 12.28 3.49 8.91
N LYS A 334 12.81 4.71 8.84
CA LYS A 334 13.48 5.23 7.63
C LYS A 334 14.92 4.71 7.54
N ARG A 335 15.30 4.19 6.37
CA ARG A 335 16.71 3.89 6.04
C ARG A 335 17.48 5.17 5.80
N ILE A 336 18.65 5.27 6.40
CA ILE A 336 19.57 6.39 6.25
C ILE A 336 20.96 5.88 5.93
N LYS A 337 21.73 6.71 5.22
CA LYS A 337 23.16 6.54 5.01
C LYS A 337 23.90 7.42 5.99
N GLY A 338 24.94 6.91 6.62
CA GLY A 338 25.80 7.69 7.47
C GLY A 338 27.24 7.21 7.43
N LYS A 339 28.16 8.05 7.92
CA LYS A 339 29.60 7.74 7.98
C LYS A 339 30.02 7.40 9.39
N VAL A 340 30.80 6.34 9.58
CA VAL A 340 31.32 5.97 10.90
C VAL A 340 32.21 7.10 11.44
N ILE A 341 31.91 7.55 12.65
CA ILE A 341 32.74 8.49 13.41
C ILE A 341 33.71 7.69 14.27
N SER A 342 33.19 6.71 15.02
CA SER A 342 34.01 5.85 15.90
C SER A 342 33.26 4.57 16.23
N ALA A 343 33.99 3.46 16.39
CA ALA A 343 33.47 2.19 16.90
C ALA A 343 34.20 1.80 18.18
N GLY A 344 33.47 1.31 19.18
CA GLY A 344 34.03 0.87 20.47
C GLY A 344 33.19 -0.24 21.08
N ASP A 345 33.53 -0.70 22.28
CA ASP A 345 32.96 -1.93 22.89
C ASP A 345 31.44 -1.91 23.09
N SER A 346 30.83 -0.72 23.14
CA SER A 346 29.38 -0.54 23.30
C SER A 346 28.62 -0.40 21.97
N GLY A 347 29.27 -0.09 20.85
CA GLY A 347 28.59 0.19 19.59
C GLY A 347 29.32 1.18 18.67
N ILE A 348 28.63 1.61 17.62
CA ILE A 348 29.18 2.44 16.54
C ILE A 348 28.47 3.80 16.50
N TYR A 349 29.24 4.89 16.52
CA TYR A 349 28.74 6.24 16.26
C TYR A 349 28.83 6.57 14.77
N VAL A 350 27.75 7.14 14.22
CA VAL A 350 27.59 7.36 12.79
C VAL A 350 27.08 8.78 12.53
N ALA A 351 27.79 9.55 11.70
CA ALA A 351 27.37 10.86 11.22
C ALA A 351 26.27 10.70 10.17
N ILE A 352 25.07 11.20 10.47
CA ILE A 352 23.86 11.04 9.63
C ILE A 352 23.36 12.34 8.99
N GLY A 353 24.22 13.36 8.94
CA GLY A 353 23.99 14.61 8.20
C GLY A 353 22.89 15.51 8.76
N GLY A 354 22.51 15.36 10.04
CA GLY A 354 21.57 16.26 10.72
C GLY A 354 22.14 16.79 12.04
N LYS A 355 21.28 17.36 12.91
CA LYS A 355 21.70 17.96 14.20
C LYS A 355 22.17 16.94 15.25
N LYS A 356 21.89 15.65 15.06
CA LYS A 356 22.21 14.56 15.98
C LYS A 356 22.98 13.47 15.26
N ASP A 357 23.90 12.84 15.99
CA ASP A 357 24.61 11.65 15.54
C ASP A 357 23.77 10.39 15.73
N GLY A 358 24.02 9.40 14.88
CA GLY A 358 23.46 8.07 14.97
C GLY A 358 24.30 7.18 15.89
N PHE A 359 23.65 6.30 16.63
CA PHE A 359 24.30 5.28 17.45
C PHE A 359 23.71 3.90 17.11
N ILE A 360 24.57 2.95 16.76
CA ILE A 360 24.23 1.56 16.53
C ILE A 360 24.77 0.76 17.73
N ASP A 361 23.88 0.15 18.51
CA ASP A 361 24.28 -0.75 19.59
C ASP A 361 24.97 -2.00 19.02
N LYS A 362 25.93 -2.59 19.74
CA LYS A 362 26.61 -3.82 19.31
C LYS A 362 25.65 -4.97 18.96
N SER A 363 24.49 -5.04 19.62
CA SER A 363 23.45 -6.04 19.36
C SER A 363 22.70 -5.83 18.04
N GLU A 364 22.76 -4.61 17.50
CA GLU A 364 22.11 -4.16 16.27
C GLU A 364 23.09 -3.93 15.11
N ALA A 365 24.39 -4.20 15.35
CA ALA A 365 25.48 -3.98 14.40
C ALA A 365 25.75 -5.17 13.46
N SER A 366 25.37 -6.40 13.86
CA SER A 366 25.63 -7.63 13.10
C SER A 366 24.47 -8.63 13.23
N LEU A 367 24.15 -9.31 12.13
CA LEU A 367 23.15 -10.39 12.07
C LEU A 367 23.52 -11.59 12.95
N ASP A 368 24.80 -11.94 12.98
CA ASP A 368 25.30 -13.16 13.64
C ASP A 368 25.64 -12.93 15.13
N GLY A 369 25.40 -11.71 15.65
CA GLY A 369 25.69 -11.33 17.04
C GLY A 369 27.18 -11.18 17.37
N ASN A 370 28.08 -11.45 16.42
CA ASN A 370 29.52 -11.31 16.59
C ASN A 370 29.95 -9.89 16.17
N TYR A 371 29.95 -8.95 17.11
CA TYR A 371 30.38 -7.58 16.89
C TYR A 371 31.87 -7.40 17.22
N ASN A 372 32.65 -6.95 16.24
CA ASN A 372 34.04 -6.57 16.42
C ASN A 372 34.24 -5.09 16.01
N PRO A 373 34.63 -4.19 16.94
CA PRO A 373 34.88 -2.78 16.63
C PRO A 373 35.92 -2.54 15.53
N ALA A 374 36.89 -3.45 15.35
CA ALA A 374 37.95 -3.32 14.36
C ALA A 374 37.47 -3.42 12.90
N ASP A 375 36.25 -3.92 12.69
CA ASP A 375 35.65 -4.07 11.37
C ASP A 375 35.03 -2.76 10.83
N TYR A 376 34.99 -1.70 11.65
CA TYR A 376 34.38 -0.42 11.33
C TYR A 376 35.38 0.71 11.47
N LYS A 377 35.91 1.21 10.35
CA LYS A 377 36.89 2.30 10.33
C LYS A 377 36.20 3.65 10.22
N GLU A 378 36.83 4.67 10.80
CA GLU A 378 36.36 6.05 10.67
C GLU A 378 36.26 6.44 9.17
N GLY A 379 35.10 6.97 8.78
CA GLY A 379 34.78 7.35 7.40
C GLY A 379 34.03 6.30 6.59
N ASP A 380 33.90 5.06 7.08
CA ASP A 380 33.16 3.99 6.37
C ASP A 380 31.67 4.35 6.23
N GLU A 381 31.09 4.09 5.05
CA GLU A 381 29.67 4.32 4.80
C GLU A 381 28.83 3.15 5.29
N ILE A 382 27.91 3.41 6.21
CA ILE A 382 26.96 2.43 6.75
C ILE A 382 25.53 2.83 6.38
N GLN A 383 24.73 1.84 5.99
CA GLN A 383 23.29 1.97 5.89
C GLN A 383 22.64 1.38 7.13
N ALA A 384 21.74 2.13 7.75
CA ALA A 384 21.01 1.68 8.93
C ALA A 384 19.57 2.21 8.94
N THR A 385 18.69 1.52 9.64
CA THR A 385 17.30 1.93 9.86
C THR A 385 17.18 2.68 11.17
N ILE A 386 16.42 3.78 11.20
CA ILE A 386 16.15 4.53 12.44
C ILE A 386 15.21 3.72 13.34
N LEU A 387 15.67 3.32 14.53
CA LEU A 387 14.84 2.65 15.54
C LEU A 387 14.14 3.64 16.48
N ALA A 388 14.85 4.66 16.94
CA ALA A 388 14.31 5.64 17.88
C ALA A 388 15.09 6.96 17.79
N VAL A 389 14.45 8.07 18.16
CA VAL A 389 15.09 9.40 18.22
C VAL A 389 15.17 9.82 19.69
N ASN A 390 16.35 9.70 20.31
CA ASN A 390 16.59 10.12 21.69
C ASN A 390 16.97 11.60 21.76
N LYS A 391 17.04 12.17 22.96
CA LYS A 391 17.40 13.59 23.16
C LYS A 391 18.80 13.91 22.63
N GLU A 392 19.75 13.00 22.79
CA GLU A 392 21.18 13.23 22.47
C GLU A 392 21.63 12.55 21.16
N TYR A 393 21.04 11.42 20.78
CA TYR A 393 21.42 10.65 19.58
C TYR A 393 20.22 9.96 18.92
N VAL A 394 20.41 9.44 17.71
CA VAL A 394 19.42 8.64 16.98
C VAL A 394 19.82 7.17 17.05
N SER A 395 18.99 6.29 17.60
CA SER A 395 19.27 4.85 17.64
C SER A 395 19.04 4.24 16.26
N LEU A 396 20.00 3.46 15.78
CA LEU A 396 20.04 2.88 14.45
C LEU A 396 20.24 1.35 14.50
N SER A 397 19.66 0.62 13.54
CA SER A 397 19.93 -0.81 13.31
C SER A 397 20.53 -1.06 11.93
N LYS A 398 21.72 -1.67 11.91
CA LYS A 398 22.34 -2.18 10.69
C LYS A 398 21.81 -3.58 10.37
N LYS A 399 21.49 -4.36 11.41
CA LYS A 399 20.91 -5.71 11.30
C LYS A 399 19.64 -5.75 10.45
N ASP A 400 18.73 -4.80 10.62
CA ASP A 400 17.50 -4.73 9.81
C ASP A 400 17.77 -4.49 8.32
N VAL A 401 18.84 -3.76 7.99
CA VAL A 401 19.21 -3.48 6.61
C VAL A 401 19.93 -4.69 6.01
N ASP A 402 20.83 -5.30 6.76
CA ASP A 402 21.58 -6.48 6.32
C ASP A 402 20.64 -7.70 6.17
N ALA A 403 19.64 -7.85 7.03
CA ALA A 403 18.62 -8.91 6.93
C ALA A 403 17.86 -8.84 5.61
N VAL A 404 17.32 -7.66 5.30
CA VAL A 404 16.57 -7.45 4.05
C VAL A 404 17.49 -7.59 2.84
N ARG A 405 18.75 -7.19 2.94
CA ARG A 405 19.72 -7.35 1.85
C ARG A 405 20.08 -8.82 1.60
N LEU A 406 20.16 -9.63 2.65
CA LEU A 406 20.41 -11.07 2.54
C LEU A 406 19.21 -11.77 1.88
N GLU A 407 17.99 -11.43 2.30
CA GLU A 407 16.75 -11.92 1.69
C GLU A 407 16.65 -11.51 0.21
N GLU A 408 16.99 -10.26 -0.13
CA GLU A 408 17.02 -9.78 -1.52
C GLU A 408 18.08 -10.52 -2.36
N ALA A 409 19.26 -10.81 -1.81
CA ALA A 409 20.33 -11.52 -2.51
C ALA A 409 20.05 -13.03 -2.68
N GLU A 410 19.39 -13.66 -1.71
CA GLU A 410 18.90 -15.05 -1.83
C GLU A 410 17.78 -15.14 -2.87
N ALA A 411 16.88 -14.17 -2.90
CA ALA A 411 15.86 -14.06 -3.94
C ALA A 411 16.47 -13.85 -5.33
N GLU A 412 17.59 -13.13 -5.45
CA GLU A 412 18.31 -12.91 -6.71
C GLU A 412 19.10 -14.15 -7.19
N LYS A 413 19.59 -14.98 -6.28
CA LYS A 413 20.23 -16.27 -6.63
C LYS A 413 19.24 -17.38 -6.97
N ALA A 414 17.97 -17.21 -6.59
CA ALA A 414 16.87 -18.12 -6.89
C ALA A 414 16.07 -17.74 -8.14
N LEU A 415 16.42 -16.61 -8.77
CA LEU A 415 16.04 -16.23 -10.15
C LEU A 415 16.85 -17.04 -11.16
#